data_AF-A0A844M9H0-F1
#
_entry.id   AF-A0A844M9H0-F1
#
_cell.length_a   1.000
_cell.length_b   1.000
_cell.length_c   1.000
_cell.angle_alpha   90.00
_cell.angle_beta   90.00
_cell.angle_gamma   90.00
#
_symmetry.space_group_name_H-M   'P 1'
#
loop_
_entity.id
_entity.type
_entity.pdbx_description
1 polymer ?
#
loop_
_entity_poly.entity_id
_entity_poly.type
_entity_poly.pdbx_seq_one_letter_code
_entity_poly.pdbx_strand_id
1 'polypeptide(L)'
;MASKRFQVSWLGEYYMDCLEVEAALKDKTRAVEAANLLCLMLDQEEEKRRRKVQYLADKRGVTFNEMWHQLRTGTYKITDEDIEDLKKTQEEED
;
A
#
# COMPACT_ATOMS: atom_id res chain seq x y z
N MET A 1 9.22 3.35 24.58
CA MET A 1 8.05 3.81 23.82
C MET A 1 7.04 2.68 23.78
N ALA A 2 5.76 2.92 24.08
CA ALA A 2 4.74 1.88 23.94
C ALA A 2 4.59 1.55 22.44
N SER A 3 4.77 0.29 22.07
CA SER A 3 4.54 -0.16 20.69
C SER A 3 3.05 0.01 20.37
N LYS A 4 2.73 0.95 19.48
CA LYS A 4 1.36 1.15 19.00
C LYS A 4 1.00 -0.06 18.14
N ARG A 5 0.00 -0.84 18.57
CA ARG A 5 -0.48 -1.97 17.78
C ARG A 5 -1.10 -1.45 16.48
N PHE A 6 -0.61 -1.92 15.35
CA PHE A 6 -1.27 -1.75 14.07
C PHE A 6 -2.60 -2.50 14.09
N GLN A 7 -3.68 -1.85 13.68
CA GLN A 7 -5.01 -2.42 13.60
C GLN A 7 -5.57 -2.17 12.21
N VAL A 8 -6.11 -3.22 11.60
CA VAL A 8 -6.88 -3.13 10.36
C VAL A 8 -8.35 -3.08 10.76
N SER A 9 -9.12 -2.20 10.11
CA SER A 9 -10.57 -2.15 10.27
C SER A 9 -11.21 -3.47 9.84
N TRP A 10 -12.44 -3.73 10.31
CA TRP A 10 -13.22 -4.87 9.86
C TRP A 10 -13.40 -4.85 8.34
N LEU A 11 -13.06 -5.96 7.67
CA LEU A 11 -13.04 -6.05 6.20
C LEU A 11 -14.40 -6.46 5.61
N GLY A 12 -15.36 -6.84 6.44
CA GLY A 12 -16.62 -7.47 6.03
C GLY A 12 -16.60 -8.97 6.29
N GLU A 13 -17.79 -9.56 6.44
CA GLU A 13 -17.99 -10.97 6.81
C GLU A 13 -17.24 -11.92 5.87
N TYR A 14 -17.48 -11.80 4.56
CA TYR A 14 -16.83 -12.63 3.55
C TYR A 14 -15.29 -12.66 3.67
N TYR A 15 -14.64 -11.50 3.77
CA TYR A 15 -13.18 -11.43 3.85
C TYR A 15 -12.62 -11.95 5.18
N MET A 16 -13.38 -11.78 6.25
CA MET A 16 -13.01 -12.32 7.56
C MET A 16 -13.10 -13.85 7.56
N ASP A 17 -14.12 -14.44 6.94
CA ASP A 17 -14.25 -15.89 6.76
C ASP A 17 -13.10 -16.45 5.92
N CYS A 18 -12.79 -15.83 4.78
CA CYS A 18 -11.65 -16.23 3.96
C CYS A 18 -10.33 -16.21 4.74
N LEU A 19 -10.10 -15.16 5.53
CA LEU A 19 -8.89 -15.02 6.34
C LEU A 19 -8.81 -16.10 7.43
N GLU A 20 -9.94 -16.46 8.04
CA GLU A 20 -10.00 -17.51 9.05
C GLU A 20 -9.70 -18.89 8.48
N VAL A 21 -10.27 -19.21 7.31
CA VAL A 21 -9.96 -20.44 6.58
C VAL A 21 -8.49 -20.49 6.18
N GLU A 22 -7.95 -19.41 5.61
CA GLU A 22 -6.56 -19.35 5.16
C GLU A 22 -5.57 -19.53 6.32
N ALA A 23 -5.85 -18.90 7.46
CA ALA A 23 -5.05 -19.02 8.66
C ALA A 23 -5.06 -20.47 9.19
N ALA A 24 -6.24 -21.11 9.21
CA ALA A 24 -6.38 -22.51 9.64
C ALA A 24 -5.62 -23.49 8.72
N LEU A 25 -5.72 -23.32 7.40
CA LEU A 25 -5.02 -24.15 6.42
C LEU A 25 -3.48 -24.07 6.55
N LYS A 26 -2.97 -22.94 7.05
CA LYS A 26 -1.53 -22.68 7.21
C LYS A 26 -1.01 -22.89 8.63
N ASP A 27 -1.84 -23.40 9.54
CA ASP A 27 -1.53 -23.55 10.98
C ASP A 27 -1.02 -22.24 11.61
N LYS A 28 -1.73 -21.15 11.36
CA LYS A 28 -1.39 -19.81 11.85
C LYS A 28 -2.57 -19.18 12.57
N THR A 29 -2.26 -18.22 13.44
CA THR A 29 -3.30 -17.33 13.97
C THR A 29 -3.76 -16.35 12.90
N ARG A 30 -5.01 -15.91 12.98
CA ARG A 30 -5.60 -14.89 12.10
C ARG A 30 -4.73 -13.64 11.97
N ALA A 31 -4.17 -13.17 13.09
CA ALA A 31 -3.32 -11.98 13.11
C ALA A 31 -1.99 -12.17 12.37
N VAL A 32 -1.37 -13.35 12.52
CA VAL A 32 -0.13 -13.69 11.81
C VAL A 32 -0.39 -13.81 10.31
N GLU A 33 -1.47 -14.48 9.91
CA GLU A 33 -1.76 -14.64 8.49
C GLU A 33 -2.19 -13.33 7.83
N ALA A 34 -2.95 -12.49 8.53
CA ALA A 34 -3.26 -11.14 8.04
C ALA A 34 -1.99 -10.31 7.76
N ALA A 35 -0.99 -10.38 8.66
CA ALA A 35 0.28 -9.70 8.45
C ALA A 35 1.04 -10.25 7.23
N ASN A 36 1.07 -11.58 7.05
CA ASN A 36 1.74 -12.20 5.90
C ASN A 36 1.09 -11.80 4.57
N LEU A 37 -0.25 -11.88 4.50
CA LEU A 37 -1.00 -11.51 3.30
C LEU A 37 -0.86 -10.03 2.98
N LEU A 38 -0.83 -9.15 3.99
CA LEU A 38 -0.55 -7.73 3.80
C LEU A 38 0.87 -7.51 3.26
N CYS A 39 1.88 -8.20 3.79
CA CYS A 39 3.24 -8.12 3.27
C CYS A 39 3.31 -8.58 1.80
N LEU A 40 2.65 -9.69 1.47
CA LEU A 40 2.59 -10.20 0.10
C LEU A 40 1.95 -9.19 -0.86
N MET A 41 0.81 -8.61 -0.48
CA MET A 41 0.13 -7.60 -1.30
C MET A 41 0.99 -6.34 -1.47
N LEU A 42 1.68 -5.90 -0.41
CA LEU A 42 2.60 -4.77 -0.49
C LEU A 42 3.76 -5.06 -1.44
N ASP A 43 4.31 -6.26 -1.42
CA ASP A 43 5.39 -6.71 -2.32
C ASP A 43 4.92 -6.72 -3.78
N GLN A 44 3.75 -7.29 -4.05
CA GLN A 44 3.13 -7.30 -5.38
C GLN A 44 2.90 -5.87 -5.94
N GLU A 45 2.60 -4.92 -5.06
CA GLU A 45 2.40 -3.51 -5.43
C GLU A 45 3.70 -2.69 -5.47
N GLU A 46 4.89 -3.29 -5.23
CA GLU A 46 6.15 -2.54 -5.16
C GLU A 46 6.42 -1.77 -6.44
N GLU A 47 6.43 -2.46 -7.59
CA GLU A 47 6.81 -1.85 -8.84
C GLU A 47 5.87 -0.70 -9.22
N LYS A 48 4.55 -0.93 -9.13
CA LYS A 48 3.52 0.10 -9.36
C LYS A 48 3.73 1.29 -8.44
N ARG A 49 3.96 1.06 -7.15
CA ARG A 49 4.21 2.14 -6.18
C ARG A 49 5.47 2.92 -6.52
N ARG A 50 6.55 2.26 -6.95
CA ARG A 50 7.79 2.94 -7.38
C ARG A 50 7.56 3.79 -8.62
N ARG A 51 6.86 3.29 -9.65
CA ARG A 51 6.53 4.08 -10.84
C ARG A 51 5.73 5.34 -10.49
N LYS A 52 4.70 5.21 -9.64
CA LYS A 52 3.91 6.37 -9.17
C LYS A 52 4.76 7.41 -8.44
N VAL A 53 5.67 6.97 -7.56
CA VAL A 53 6.60 7.88 -6.87
C VAL A 53 7.57 8.55 -7.85
N GLN A 54 8.08 7.80 -8.83
CA GLN A 54 8.97 8.35 -9.87
C GLN A 54 8.25 9.40 -10.71
N TYR A 55 7.03 9.12 -11.16
CA TYR A 55 6.21 10.09 -11.90
C TYR A 55 6.03 11.40 -11.12
N LEU A 56 5.66 11.32 -9.83
CA LEU A 56 5.52 12.50 -8.99
C LEU A 56 6.85 13.24 -8.81
N ALA A 57 7.96 12.51 -8.67
CA ALA A 57 9.29 13.11 -8.56
C ALA A 57 9.64 13.91 -9.82
N ASP A 58 9.47 13.31 -11.00
CA ASP A 58 9.74 13.93 -12.30
C ASP A 58 8.86 15.17 -12.52
N LYS A 59 7.55 15.05 -12.24
CA LYS A 59 6.58 16.15 -12.38
C LYS A 59 6.95 17.36 -11.50
N ARG A 60 7.67 17.14 -10.39
CA ARG A 60 8.00 18.18 -9.39
C ARG A 60 9.49 18.57 -9.43
N GLY A 61 10.28 17.96 -10.31
CA GLY A 61 11.72 18.25 -10.46
C GLY A 61 12.55 17.89 -9.22
N VAL A 62 12.13 16.89 -8.45
CA VAL A 62 12.84 16.38 -7.27
C VAL A 62 13.34 14.95 -7.52
N THR A 63 14.22 14.44 -6.66
CA THR A 63 14.66 13.06 -6.77
C THR A 63 13.60 12.07 -6.26
N PHE A 64 13.66 10.82 -6.73
CA PHE A 64 12.82 9.74 -6.23
C PHE A 64 12.89 9.61 -4.69
N ASN A 65 14.09 9.65 -4.11
CA ASN A 65 14.29 9.49 -2.67
C ASN A 65 13.69 10.64 -1.87
N GLU A 66 13.76 11.88 -2.39
CA GLU A 66 13.12 13.03 -1.76
C GLU A 66 11.60 12.88 -1.80
N MET A 67 11.01 12.57 -2.97
CA MET A 67 9.56 12.38 -3.08
C MET A 67 9.08 11.22 -2.19
N TRP A 68 9.79 10.10 -2.18
CA TRP A 68 9.51 8.96 -1.30
C TRP A 68 9.51 9.38 0.18
N HIS A 69 10.53 10.15 0.59
CA HIS A 69 10.62 10.64 1.96
C HIS A 69 9.46 11.58 2.30
N GLN A 70 9.12 12.50 1.40
CA GLN A 70 8.04 13.46 1.61
C GLN A 70 6.68 12.79 1.74
N LEU A 71 6.39 11.78 0.91
CA LEU A 71 5.17 10.97 1.00
C LEU A 71 5.10 10.19 2.32
N ARG A 72 6.18 9.50 2.69
CA ARG A 72 6.24 8.68 3.91
C ARG A 72 6.10 9.51 5.20
N THR A 73 6.60 10.74 5.19
CA THR A 73 6.56 11.64 6.35
C THR A 73 5.36 12.58 6.33
N GLY A 74 4.59 12.60 5.24
CA GLY A 74 3.40 13.44 5.07
C GLY A 74 3.71 14.91 4.81
N THR A 75 4.95 15.27 4.48
CA THR A 75 5.31 16.65 4.10
C THR A 75 4.83 16.99 2.69
N TYR A 76 4.67 15.98 1.82
CA TYR A 76 3.94 16.12 0.56
C TYR A 76 2.50 15.64 0.74
N LYS A 77 1.54 16.45 0.32
CA LYS A 77 0.13 16.09 0.25
C LYS A 77 -0.24 15.88 -1.22
N ILE A 78 -0.67 14.66 -1.54
CA ILE A 78 -1.20 14.33 -2.87
C ILE A 78 -2.37 15.27 -3.18
N THR A 79 -2.34 15.88 -4.36
CA THR A 79 -3.41 16.77 -4.85
C THR A 79 -4.44 16.00 -5.68
N ASP A 80 -5.59 16.61 -5.94
CA ASP A 80 -6.60 16.00 -6.82
C ASP A 80 -6.06 15.81 -8.25
N GLU A 81 -5.24 16.75 -8.73
CA GLU A 81 -4.54 16.65 -10.01
C GLU A 81 -3.59 15.45 -10.04
N ASP A 82 -2.82 15.21 -8.97
CA ASP A 82 -1.97 14.03 -8.87
C ASP A 82 -2.79 12.74 -8.93
N ILE A 83 -3.96 12.70 -8.28
CA ILE A 83 -4.83 11.53 -8.31
C ILE A 83 -5.35 11.27 -9.73
N GLU A 84 -5.74 12.32 -10.44
CA GLU A 84 -6.22 12.20 -11.82
C GLU A 84 -5.12 11.70 -12.76
N ASP A 85 -3.91 12.24 -12.64
CA ASP A 85 -2.78 11.83 -13.46
C ASP A 85 -2.37 10.39 -13.18
N LEU A 86 -2.28 10.01 -11.90
CA LEU A 86 -1.91 8.65 -11.50
C LEU A 86 -2.95 7.61 -11.93
N LYS A 87 -4.22 7.99 -12.16
CA LYS A 87 -5.23 7.09 -12.75
C LYS A 87 -5.00 6.90 -14.24
N LYS A 88 -4.73 7.98 -14.99
CA LYS A 88 -4.45 7.92 -16.44
C LYS A 88 -3.25 7.03 -16.74
N THR A 89 -2.20 7.08 -15.92
CA THR A 89 -1.02 6.21 -16.08
C THR A 89 -1.35 4.71 -15.88
N GLN A 90 -2.44 4.37 -15.21
CA GLN A 90 -2.86 2.97 -15.03
C GLN A 90 -3.68 2.43 -16.22
N GLU A 91 -4.42 3.30 -16.91
CA GLU A 91 -5.27 2.90 -18.06
C GLU A 91 -4.45 2.68 -19.35
N GLU A 92 -3.21 3.15 -19.40
CA GLU A 92 -2.30 2.97 -20.55
C GLU A 92 -1.41 1.71 -20.42
N GLU A 93 -1.40 1.06 -19.26
CA GLU A 93 -0.55 -0.11 -18.96
C GLU A 93 -1.32 -1.46 -18.92
N ASP A 94 -2.66 -1.44 -18.99
CA ASP A 94 -3.56 -2.61 -19.06
C ASP A 94 -4.01 -2.90 -20.51
#